data_AF-A0A0E3SRH6-F1
#
_entry.id   AF-A0A0E3SRH6-F1
#
_cell.length_a   1.000
_cell.length_b   1.000
_cell.length_c   1.000
_cell.angle_alpha   90.00
_cell.angle_beta   90.00
_cell.angle_gamma   90.00
#
_symmetry.space_group_name_H-M   'P 1'
#
loop_
_entity.id
_entity.type
_entity.pdbx_description
1 polymer ?
#
loop_
_entity_poly.entity_id
_entity_poly.type
_entity_poly.pdbx_seq_one_letter_code
_entity_poly.pdbx_strand_id
1 'polypeptide(L)'
;MNKIRSEWNIAGLMVFFTILVFTHHIGQLLWGVVTIATLFWIFMLCDCLQRNTDDFPHTGDHEKLIWSVVLVLLNFIGAVMYYFMVRMQDNSENIS
;
A
#
# COMPACT_ATOMS: atom_id res chain seq x y z
N MET A 1 44.95 -1.51 23.45
CA MET A 1 43.79 -0.78 22.91
C MET A 1 43.63 0.50 23.72
N ASN A 2 43.71 1.66 23.09
CA ASN A 2 43.68 2.97 23.76
C ASN A 2 42.25 3.28 24.24
N LYS A 3 42.02 3.18 25.55
CA LYS A 3 40.73 3.41 26.22
C LYS A 3 40.02 4.70 25.74
N ILE A 4 40.80 5.75 25.52
CA ILE A 4 40.31 7.04 25.02
C ILE A 4 39.67 6.90 23.62
N ARG A 5 40.28 6.12 22.71
CA ARG A 5 39.76 5.93 21.35
C ARG A 5 38.46 5.12 21.31
N SER A 6 38.29 4.14 22.21
CA SER A 6 37.02 3.41 22.31
C SER A 6 35.88 4.29 22.84
N GLU A 7 36.16 5.24 23.73
CA GLU A 7 35.13 6.16 24.25
C GLU A 7 34.62 7.13 23.17
N TRP A 8 35.51 7.65 22.32
CA TRP A 8 35.12 8.45 21.15
C TRP A 8 34.27 7.66 20.14
N ASN A 9 34.61 6.39 19.91
CA ASN A 9 33.82 5.53 19.04
C ASN A 9 32.41 5.27 19.61
N ILE A 10 32.31 5.06 20.92
CA ILE A 10 31.02 4.85 21.60
C ILE A 10 30.18 6.13 21.57
N ALA A 11 30.78 7.30 21.82
CA ALA A 11 30.08 8.58 21.74
C ALA A 11 29.56 8.87 20.31
N GLY A 12 30.37 8.63 19.28
CA GLY A 12 29.95 8.76 17.89
C GLY A 12 28.80 7.81 17.51
N LEU A 13 28.86 6.57 18.00
CA LEU A 13 27.81 5.57 17.79
C LEU A 13 26.49 6.01 18.43
N MET A 14 26.52 6.52 19.67
CA MET A 14 25.34 7.01 20.36
C MET A 14 24.65 8.15 19.60
N VAL A 15 25.42 9.14 19.16
CA VAL A 15 24.90 10.28 18.37
C VAL A 15 24.30 9.81 17.04
N PHE A 16 24.94 8.86 16.37
CA PHE A 16 24.44 8.29 15.12
C PHE A 16 23.07 7.63 15.30
N PHE A 17 22.90 6.80 16.33
CA PHE A 17 21.62 6.16 16.63
C PHE A 17 20.54 7.18 17.03
N THR A 18 20.89 8.22 17.79
CA THR A 18 19.94 9.28 18.14
C THR A 18 19.44 10.03 16.90
N ILE A 19 20.33 10.34 15.95
CA ILE A 19 19.96 11.01 14.69
C ILE A 19 19.05 10.09 13.86
N LEU A 20 19.38 8.81 13.73
CA LEU A 20 18.57 7.84 12.99
C LEU A 20 17.14 7.73 13.56
N VAL A 21 17.02 7.61 14.89
CA VAL A 21 15.73 7.54 15.57
C VAL A 21 14.93 8.84 15.38
N PHE A 22 15.60 10.00 15.45
CA PHE A 22 14.96 11.30 15.28
C PHE A 22 14.47 11.52 13.84
N THR A 23 15.27 11.16 12.84
CA THR A 23 14.89 11.18 11.42
C THR A 23 13.72 10.25 11.15
N HIS A 24 13.73 9.05 11.72
CA HIS A 24 12.62 8.10 11.60
C HIS A 24 11.33 8.64 12.25
N HIS A 25 11.43 9.29 13.42
CA HIS A 25 10.28 9.90 14.10
C HIS A 25 9.62 11.02 13.32
N ILE A 26 10.40 11.86 12.61
CA ILE A 26 9.86 12.93 11.76
C ILE A 26 8.99 12.37 10.62
N GLY A 27 9.35 11.21 10.08
CA GLY A 27 8.59 10.55 9.01
C GLY A 27 7.41 9.68 9.49
N GLN A 28 7.30 9.40 10.79
CA GLN A 28 6.41 8.37 11.33
C GLN A 28 4.92 8.62 11.05
N LEU A 29 4.48 9.89 11.02
CA LEU A 29 3.09 10.24 10.71
C LEU A 29 2.71 9.90 9.26
N LEU A 30 3.64 10.06 8.31
CA LEU A 30 3.41 9.70 6.90
C LEU A 30 3.44 8.19 6.69
N TRP A 31 4.31 7.47 7.43
CA TRP A 31 4.37 6.01 7.38
C TRP A 31 3.07 5.33 7.81
N GLY A 32 2.35 5.89 8.79
CA GLY A 32 1.03 5.39 9.18
C GLY A 32 0.01 5.46 8.03
N VAL A 33 -0.06 6.59 7.34
CA VAL A 33 -0.96 6.79 6.19
C VAL A 33 -0.59 5.86 5.04
N VAL A 34 0.69 5.74 4.73
CA VAL A 34 1.20 4.83 3.69
C VAL A 34 0.86 3.38 4.03
N THR A 35 1.01 2.98 5.29
CA THR A 35 0.68 1.62 5.74
C THR A 35 -0.81 1.33 5.54
N ILE A 36 -1.70 2.23 5.98
CA ILE A 36 -3.15 2.06 5.80
C ILE A 36 -3.52 2.04 4.31
N ALA A 37 -2.95 2.93 3.50
CA ALA A 37 -3.17 2.97 2.06
C ALA A 37 -2.71 1.67 1.37
N THR A 38 -1.60 1.09 1.83
CA THR A 38 -1.06 -0.17 1.30
C THR A 38 -1.92 -1.37 1.73
N LEU A 39 -2.36 -1.41 2.99
CA LEU A 39 -3.29 -2.43 3.47
C LEU A 39 -4.62 -2.36 2.72
N PHE A 40 -5.16 -1.17 2.48
CA PHE A 40 -6.36 -0.97 1.66
C PHE A 40 -6.14 -1.46 0.23
N TRP A 41 -5.02 -1.13 -0.38
CA TRP A 41 -4.68 -1.61 -1.73
C TRP A 41 -4.61 -3.14 -1.80
N ILE A 42 -3.90 -3.80 -0.85
CA ILE A 42 -3.82 -5.27 -0.79
C ILE A 42 -5.21 -5.87 -0.57
N PHE A 43 -6.03 -5.28 0.30
CA PHE A 43 -7.40 -5.72 0.54
C PHE A 43 -8.22 -5.69 -0.75
N MET A 44 -8.13 -4.60 -1.53
CA MET A 44 -8.82 -4.47 -2.82
C MET A 44 -8.30 -5.43 -3.88
N LEU A 45 -7.00 -5.75 -3.86
CA LEU A 45 -6.42 -6.80 -4.70
C LEU A 45 -7.00 -8.17 -4.35
N CYS A 46 -7.06 -8.53 -3.06
CA CYS A 46 -7.66 -9.76 -2.59
C CYS A 46 -9.15 -9.87 -2.93
N ASP A 47 -9.89 -8.76 -2.82
CA ASP A 47 -11.31 -8.66 -3.20
C ASP A 47 -11.49 -8.92 -4.71
N CYS A 48 -10.70 -8.27 -5.56
CA CYS A 48 -10.69 -8.48 -7.01
C CYS A 48 -10.34 -9.93 -7.41
N LEU A 49 -9.42 -10.57 -6.68
CA LEU A 49 -9.02 -11.96 -6.94
C LEU A 49 -10.06 -12.97 -6.45
N GLN A 50 -10.79 -12.66 -5.38
CA GLN A 50 -11.87 -13.52 -4.84
C GLN A 50 -13.17 -13.37 -5.60
N ARG A 51 -13.44 -12.20 -6.20
CA ARG A 51 -14.64 -11.97 -7.03
C ARG A 51 -14.64 -12.94 -8.21
N ASN A 52 -15.77 -13.61 -8.41
CA ASN A 52 -15.95 -14.50 -9.55
C ASN A 52 -16.07 -13.68 -10.83
N THR A 53 -15.68 -14.28 -11.95
CA THR A 53 -15.76 -13.67 -13.29
C THR A 53 -17.17 -13.24 -13.68
N ASP A 54 -18.18 -13.77 -12.99
CA ASP A 54 -19.59 -13.63 -13.32
C ASP A 54 -20.23 -12.38 -12.65
N ASP A 55 -19.58 -11.79 -11.65
CA ASP A 55 -20.03 -10.55 -10.97
C ASP A 55 -19.45 -9.27 -11.62
N PHE A 56 -18.69 -9.41 -12.70
CA PHE A 56 -18.13 -8.29 -13.42
C PHE A 56 -19.13 -7.78 -14.49
N PRO A 57 -19.37 -6.45 -14.57
CA PRO A 57 -20.43 -5.88 -15.39
C PRO A 57 -20.23 -6.09 -16.91
N HIS A 58 -19.01 -6.45 -17.37
CA HIS A 58 -18.84 -6.92 -18.73
C HIS A 58 -18.41 -8.39 -18.75
N THR A 59 -19.12 -9.16 -19.57
CA THR A 59 -18.92 -10.59 -19.84
C THR A 59 -17.65 -10.81 -20.68
N GLY A 60 -16.50 -10.35 -20.19
CA GLY A 60 -15.20 -10.56 -20.80
C GLY A 60 -14.39 -11.54 -19.96
N ASP A 61 -14.00 -12.68 -20.55
CA ASP A 61 -13.17 -13.74 -19.92
C ASP A 61 -11.85 -13.23 -19.29
N HIS A 62 -11.47 -11.98 -19.54
CA HIS A 62 -10.22 -11.36 -19.12
C HIS A 62 -10.39 -10.12 -18.25
N GLU A 63 -11.61 -9.68 -17.90
CA GLU A 63 -11.80 -8.48 -17.06
C GLU A 63 -11.12 -8.60 -15.70
N LYS A 64 -11.22 -9.77 -15.07
CA LYS A 64 -10.54 -10.07 -13.81
C LYS A 64 -9.02 -9.91 -13.91
N LEU A 65 -8.43 -10.33 -15.03
CA LEU A 65 -6.99 -10.19 -15.29
C LEU A 65 -6.62 -8.73 -15.56
N ILE A 66 -7.41 -8.00 -16.34
CA ILE A 66 -7.19 -6.58 -16.65
C ILE A 66 -7.20 -5.78 -15.34
N TRP A 67 -8.23 -5.94 -14.51
CA TRP A 67 -8.33 -5.23 -13.23
C TRP A 67 -7.25 -5.65 -12.24
N SER A 68 -6.87 -6.92 -12.20
CA SER A 68 -5.72 -7.37 -11.38
C SER A 68 -4.41 -6.73 -11.83
N VAL A 69 -4.16 -6.65 -13.15
CA VAL A 69 -2.95 -6.01 -13.71
C VAL A 69 -2.97 -4.51 -13.45
N VAL A 70 -4.12 -3.84 -13.59
CA VAL A 70 -4.29 -2.42 -13.26
C VAL A 70 -4.03 -2.17 -11.78
N LEU A 71 -4.59 -2.99 -10.88
CA LEU A 71 -4.34 -2.92 -9.45
C LEU A 71 -2.85 -3.10 -9.11
N VAL A 72 -2.16 -4.05 -9.75
CA VAL A 72 -0.73 -4.29 -9.52
C VAL A 72 0.15 -3.16 -10.06
N LEU A 73 -0.12 -2.66 -11.27
CA LEU A 73 0.68 -1.61 -11.90
C LEU A 73 0.44 -0.23 -11.30
N LEU A 74 -0.82 0.12 -11.04
CA LEU A 74 -1.20 1.46 -10.55
C LEU A 74 -1.27 1.55 -9.01
N ASN A 75 -1.05 0.44 -8.30
CA ASN A 75 -1.06 0.37 -6.83
C ASN A 75 -2.30 1.09 -6.24
N PHE A 76 -2.08 2.09 -5.38
CA PHE A 76 -3.13 2.89 -4.76
C PHE A 76 -4.11 3.52 -5.77
N ILE A 77 -3.58 4.04 -6.88
CA ILE A 77 -4.40 4.66 -7.94
C ILE A 77 -5.27 3.58 -8.60
N GLY A 78 -4.74 2.37 -8.80
CA GLY A 78 -5.47 1.23 -9.33
C GLY A 78 -6.62 0.79 -8.41
N ALA A 79 -6.41 0.80 -7.09
CA ALA A 79 -7.47 0.49 -6.13
C ALA A 79 -8.58 1.53 -6.10
N VAL A 80 -8.23 2.82 -6.20
CA VAL A 80 -9.23 3.90 -6.32
C VAL A 80 -10.03 3.73 -7.60
N MET A 81 -9.37 3.48 -8.74
CA MET A 81 -10.07 3.24 -10.01
C MET A 81 -10.99 2.02 -9.97
N TYR A 82 -10.52 0.89 -9.40
CA TYR A 82 -11.32 -0.32 -9.25
C TYR A 82 -12.57 -0.06 -8.41
N TYR A 83 -12.43 0.66 -7.29
CA TYR A 83 -13.58 1.03 -6.46
C TYR A 83 -14.60 1.86 -7.23
N PHE A 84 -14.15 2.91 -7.94
CA PHE A 84 -15.07 3.80 -8.65
C PHE A 84 -15.71 3.18 -9.89
N MET A 85 -14.99 2.36 -10.65
CA MET A 85 -15.58 1.73 -11.84
C MET A 85 -16.36 0.47 -11.49
N VAL A 86 -15.75 -0.49 -10.79
CA VAL A 86 -16.36 -1.82 -10.61
C VAL A 86 -17.47 -1.77 -9.55
N ARG A 87 -17.18 -1.18 -8.39
CA ARG A 87 -18.11 -1.21 -7.25
C ARG A 87 -19.22 -0.18 -7.34
N MET A 88 -18.99 0.93 -8.02
CA MET A 88 -20.02 1.95 -8.27
C MET A 88 -20.97 1.54 -9.40
N GLN A 89 -20.49 0.77 -10.38
CA GLN A 89 -21.30 0.28 -11.50
C GLN A 89 -22.26 -0.84 -11.07
N ASP A 90 -21.80 -1.79 -10.26
CA ASP A 90 -22.65 -2.83 -9.62
C ASP A 90 -23.84 -2.19 -8.85
N ASN A 91 -23.54 -1.14 -8.08
CA ASN A 91 -24.57 -0.42 -7.32
C ASN A 91 -25.55 0.37 -8.22
N SER A 92 -25.23 0.65 -9.48
CA SER A 92 -26.13 1.32 -10.42
C SER A 92 -27.09 0.37 -11.12
N GLU A 93 -26.66 -0.86 -11.38
CA GLU A 93 -27.48 -1.92 -11.99
C GLU A 93 -28.56 -2.41 -11.01
N ASN A 94 -28.24 -2.46 -9.71
CA ASN A 94 -29.19 -2.88 -8.67
C ASN A 94 -30.31 -1.85 -8.38
N ILE A 95 -30.24 -0.63 -8.94
CA ILE A 95 -31.21 0.45 -8.72
C ILE A 95 -32.14 0.65 -9.95
N SER A 96 -31.85 0.01 -11.09
CA SER A 96 -32.69 0.04 -12.30
C SER A 96 -33.60 -1.18 -12.42
#